data_AF-A0A564VEZ8-F1
#
_entry.id   AF-A0A564VEZ8-F1
#
_cell.length_a   1.000
_cell.length_b   1.000
_cell.length_c   1.000
_cell.angle_alpha   90.00
_cell.angle_beta   90.00
_cell.angle_gamma   90.00
#
_symmetry.space_group_name_H-M   'P 1'
#
loop_
_entity.id
_entity.type
_entity.pdbx_description
1 polymer ?
#
loop_
_entity_poly.entity_id
_entity_poly.type
_entity_poly.pdbx_seq_one_letter_code
_entity_poly.pdbx_strand_id
1 'polypeptide(L)'
;MNGVDPGENIRRLVGKGTVVDSLIYTVAFANEDFSISQQDTFTWLCIGIKDADERQQKKVAEVAGILKGADIDYKDQGDIEVEIWRKYILNCAFNVMTAFYDNTIGELRRDPVKAQQYEKLVWEAASVGQAKGVALTDEHINEVIHKFRHVHADNATSSLQRDFRIRRKQTELETFSGYIVKEAKRLGVSIPLSEKIYQGLMEIAEKF
;
A
#
# COMPACT_ATOMS: atom_id res chain seq x y z
N MET A 1 5.10 -6.39 6.22
CA MET A 1 4.49 -5.14 6.72
C MET A 1 3.94 -4.37 5.53
N ASN A 2 2.86 -3.59 5.69
CA ASN A 2 2.44 -2.65 4.67
C ASN A 2 3.39 -1.44 4.61
N GLY A 3 3.29 -0.64 3.56
CA GLY A 3 4.16 0.52 3.30
C GLY A 3 5.25 0.22 2.27
N VAL A 4 6.12 1.21 2.06
CA VAL A 4 7.20 1.17 1.05
C VAL A 4 8.60 1.26 1.66
N ASP A 5 8.71 1.60 2.94
CA ASP A 5 9.96 1.71 3.69
C ASP A 5 10.38 0.53 4.57
N PRO A 6 9.59 -0.56 4.80
CA PRO A 6 10.07 -1.66 5.62
C PRO A 6 11.38 -2.27 5.13
N GLY A 7 11.53 -2.47 3.82
CA GLY A 7 12.75 -3.02 3.22
C GLY A 7 13.99 -2.17 3.51
N GLU A 8 13.89 -0.86 3.27
CA GLU A 8 14.96 0.12 3.57
C GLU A 8 15.30 0.13 5.06
N ASN A 9 14.29 0.16 5.93
CA ASN A 9 14.46 0.18 7.38
C ASN A 9 15.16 -1.09 7.88
N ILE A 10 14.74 -2.28 7.42
CA ILE A 10 15.36 -3.54 7.83
C ILE A 10 16.80 -3.60 7.35
N ARG A 11 17.08 -3.26 6.07
CA ARG A 11 18.46 -3.21 5.54
C ARG A 11 19.38 -2.35 6.41
N ARG A 12 18.91 -1.17 6.84
CA ARG A 12 19.66 -0.28 7.75
C ARG A 12 19.90 -0.89 9.14
N LEU A 13 18.92 -1.61 9.69
CA LEU A 13 18.99 -2.16 11.05
C LEU A 13 19.86 -3.42 11.14
N VAL A 14 19.74 -4.34 10.19
CA VAL A 14 20.46 -5.63 10.28
C VAL A 14 21.95 -5.48 9.97
N GLY A 15 22.33 -4.51 9.11
CA GLY A 15 23.71 -4.21 8.73
C GLY A 15 24.46 -5.32 7.96
N LYS A 16 23.92 -6.55 7.94
CA LYS A 16 24.43 -7.72 7.22
C LYS A 16 23.29 -8.64 6.80
N GLY A 17 23.50 -9.42 5.74
CA GLY A 17 22.51 -10.36 5.19
C GLY A 17 21.76 -9.79 3.99
N THR A 18 20.97 -10.65 3.34
CA THR A 18 20.16 -10.28 2.18
C THR A 18 18.73 -10.06 2.62
N VAL A 19 18.20 -8.86 2.38
CA VAL A 19 16.79 -8.53 2.63
C VAL A 19 16.06 -8.64 1.31
N VAL A 20 15.16 -9.61 1.21
CA VAL A 20 14.27 -9.80 0.05
C VAL A 20 12.97 -9.07 0.35
N ASP A 21 12.63 -8.11 -0.50
CA ASP A 21 11.37 -7.38 -0.40
C ASP A 21 10.22 -8.29 -0.81
N SER A 22 9.03 -8.04 -0.24
CA SER A 22 7.84 -8.81 -0.56
C SER A 22 6.59 -7.95 -0.59
N LEU A 23 5.67 -8.35 -1.44
CA LEU A 23 4.33 -7.79 -1.57
C LEU A 23 3.32 -8.92 -1.49
N ILE A 24 2.31 -8.80 -0.63
CA ILE A 24 1.25 -9.79 -0.53
C ILE A 24 -0.12 -9.16 -0.81
N TYR A 25 -0.93 -9.85 -1.59
CA TYR A 25 -2.37 -9.62 -1.67
C TYR A 25 -3.06 -10.81 -1.03
N THR A 26 -3.73 -10.55 0.08
CA THR A 26 -4.48 -11.55 0.83
C THR A 26 -5.56 -10.85 1.64
N VAL A 27 -6.66 -11.53 1.91
CA VAL A 27 -7.69 -11.10 2.84
C VAL A 27 -7.81 -12.20 3.89
N ALA A 28 -7.23 -11.98 5.05
CA ALA A 28 -7.31 -12.91 6.16
C ALA A 28 -7.45 -12.15 7.48
N PHE A 29 -8.15 -12.77 8.44
CA PHE A 29 -8.34 -12.20 9.77
C PHE A 29 -8.28 -13.29 10.84
N ALA A 30 -7.76 -12.91 12.00
CA ALA A 30 -7.77 -13.75 13.19
C ALA A 30 -9.12 -13.61 13.90
N ASN A 31 -9.69 -14.75 14.28
CA ASN A 31 -10.92 -14.85 15.04
C ASN A 31 -10.61 -14.87 16.56
N GLU A 32 -11.65 -14.66 17.38
CA GLU A 32 -11.52 -14.67 18.85
C GLU A 32 -11.07 -16.02 19.42
N ASP A 33 -11.32 -17.12 18.68
CA ASP A 33 -10.90 -18.48 19.04
C ASP A 33 -9.50 -18.85 18.52
N PHE A 34 -8.71 -17.85 18.10
CA PHE A 34 -7.37 -17.98 17.52
C PHE A 34 -7.30 -18.70 16.16
N SER A 35 -8.44 -19.04 15.55
CA SER A 35 -8.46 -19.51 14.18
C SER A 35 -8.21 -18.36 13.18
N ILE A 36 -7.71 -18.70 11.99
CA ILE A 36 -7.53 -17.74 10.89
C ILE A 36 -8.56 -18.03 9.82
N SER A 37 -9.35 -17.03 9.47
CA SER A 37 -10.22 -17.09 8.29
C SER A 37 -9.49 -16.44 7.13
N GLN A 38 -9.34 -17.16 6.01
CA GLN A 38 -8.98 -16.55 4.74
C GLN A 38 -10.24 -16.36 3.90
N GLN A 39 -10.47 -15.13 3.48
CA GLN A 39 -11.53 -14.80 2.54
C GLN A 39 -10.97 -14.89 1.12
N ASP A 40 -11.71 -15.60 0.27
CA ASP A 40 -11.34 -15.90 -1.13
C ASP A 40 -10.06 -16.75 -1.28
N THR A 41 -9.94 -17.40 -2.44
CA THR A 41 -8.73 -18.16 -2.81
C THR A 41 -7.63 -17.26 -3.38
N PHE A 42 -7.90 -15.96 -3.52
CA PHE A 42 -6.96 -14.99 -4.08
C PHE A 42 -5.93 -14.57 -3.03
N THR A 43 -4.93 -15.42 -2.79
CA THR A 43 -3.72 -15.06 -2.06
C THR A 43 -2.53 -15.26 -2.95
N TRP A 44 -1.76 -14.21 -3.19
CA TRP A 44 -0.48 -14.32 -3.91
C TRP A 44 0.53 -13.32 -3.38
N LEU A 45 1.79 -13.68 -3.58
CA LEU A 45 2.94 -12.93 -3.11
C LEU A 45 3.89 -12.58 -4.27
N CYS A 46 4.51 -11.43 -4.24
CA CYS A 46 5.71 -11.14 -5.05
C CYS A 46 6.90 -11.02 -4.12
N ILE A 47 8.07 -11.43 -4.61
CA ILE A 47 9.35 -11.16 -3.97
C ILE A 47 10.34 -10.57 -4.94
N GLY A 48 11.30 -9.82 -4.43
CA GLY A 48 12.42 -9.35 -5.24
C GLY A 48 13.39 -8.48 -4.47
N ILE A 49 14.40 -8.00 -5.18
CA ILE A 49 15.34 -6.99 -4.71
C ILE A 49 15.54 -6.03 -5.89
N LYS A 50 15.43 -4.72 -5.64
CA LYS A 50 15.73 -3.70 -6.64
C LYS A 50 17.18 -3.82 -7.11
N ASP A 51 17.41 -3.78 -8.42
CA ASP A 51 18.75 -3.79 -9.03
C ASP A 51 19.64 -4.94 -8.51
N ALA A 52 19.04 -6.12 -8.32
CA ALA A 52 19.70 -7.26 -7.70
C ALA A 52 20.95 -7.73 -8.49
N ASP A 53 22.08 -7.84 -7.79
CA ASP A 53 23.28 -8.50 -8.33
C ASP A 53 23.08 -10.03 -8.45
N GLU A 54 24.01 -10.72 -9.12
CA GLU A 54 23.92 -12.18 -9.32
C GLU A 54 23.76 -12.98 -8.02
N ARG A 55 24.38 -12.51 -6.93
CA ARG A 55 24.31 -13.17 -5.63
C ARG A 55 22.92 -12.98 -5.01
N GLN A 56 22.37 -11.77 -5.10
CA GLN A 56 21.04 -11.42 -4.62
C GLN A 56 19.96 -12.16 -5.42
N GLN A 57 20.11 -12.27 -6.75
CA GLN A 57 19.20 -13.04 -7.60
C GLN A 57 19.14 -14.52 -7.18
N LYS A 58 20.29 -15.14 -6.88
CA LYS A 58 20.33 -16.51 -6.34
C LYS A 58 19.59 -16.62 -5.01
N LYS A 59 19.69 -15.61 -4.13
CA LYS A 59 18.95 -15.58 -2.86
C LYS A 59 17.45 -15.40 -3.05
N VAL A 60 17.01 -14.58 -3.99
CA VAL A 60 15.59 -14.48 -4.36
C VAL A 60 15.09 -15.83 -4.87
N ALA A 61 15.86 -16.53 -5.70
CA ALA A 61 15.49 -17.86 -6.21
C ALA A 61 15.44 -18.94 -5.09
N GLU A 62 16.35 -18.90 -4.12
CA GLU A 62 16.29 -19.77 -2.93
C GLU A 62 14.99 -19.53 -2.13
N VAL A 63 14.62 -18.27 -1.90
CA VAL A 63 13.36 -17.91 -1.22
C VAL A 63 12.15 -18.36 -2.03
N ALA A 64 12.15 -18.16 -3.35
CA ALA A 64 11.09 -18.66 -4.24
C ALA A 64 10.92 -20.18 -4.13
N GLY A 65 12.03 -20.93 -4.05
CA GLY A 65 12.02 -22.38 -3.86
C GLY A 65 11.37 -22.80 -2.54
N ILE A 66 11.65 -22.07 -1.45
CA ILE A 66 11.04 -22.32 -0.13
C ILE A 66 9.53 -22.05 -0.18
N LEU A 67 9.11 -20.91 -0.74
CA LEU A 67 7.69 -20.56 -0.86
C LEU A 67 6.92 -21.58 -1.68
N LYS A 68 7.48 -21.99 -2.83
CA LYS A 68 6.89 -23.02 -3.68
C LYS A 68 6.80 -24.37 -2.97
N GLY A 69 7.82 -24.75 -2.20
CA GLY A 69 7.81 -25.97 -1.40
C GLY A 69 6.75 -25.97 -0.29
N ALA A 70 6.27 -24.80 0.11
CA ALA A 70 5.21 -24.60 1.08
C ALA A 70 3.81 -24.39 0.46
N ASP A 71 3.67 -24.59 -0.86
CA ASP A 71 2.43 -24.36 -1.62
C ASP A 71 1.91 -22.91 -1.54
N ILE A 72 2.83 -21.95 -1.45
CA ILE A 72 2.50 -20.52 -1.49
C ILE A 72 2.64 -20.00 -2.92
N ASP A 73 1.52 -19.56 -3.48
CA ASP A 73 1.48 -18.89 -4.78
C ASP A 73 2.33 -17.61 -4.75
N TYR A 74 3.38 -17.59 -5.56
CA TYR A 74 4.14 -16.38 -5.83
C TYR A 74 4.10 -16.02 -7.32
N LYS A 75 4.14 -14.72 -7.61
CA LYS A 75 4.18 -14.18 -8.96
C LYS A 75 5.51 -13.46 -9.18
N ASP A 76 6.16 -13.76 -10.30
CA ASP A 76 7.25 -12.94 -10.80
C ASP A 76 6.63 -11.84 -11.68
N GLN A 77 6.50 -10.65 -11.10
CA GLN A 77 5.89 -9.47 -11.75
C GLN A 77 6.97 -8.48 -12.25
N GLY A 78 8.24 -8.89 -12.32
CA GLY A 78 9.34 -8.01 -12.68
C GLY A 78 9.82 -7.16 -11.49
N ASP A 79 9.75 -5.83 -11.62
CA ASP A 79 10.29 -4.92 -10.61
C ASP A 79 9.42 -4.87 -9.35
N ILE A 80 9.92 -5.49 -8.28
CA ILE A 80 9.25 -5.55 -6.98
C ILE A 80 8.93 -4.15 -6.41
N GLU A 81 9.75 -3.14 -6.68
CA GLU A 81 9.48 -1.79 -6.18
C GLU A 81 8.28 -1.17 -6.88
N VAL A 82 8.13 -1.38 -8.18
CA VAL A 82 6.96 -0.93 -8.94
C VAL A 82 5.70 -1.56 -8.35
N GLU A 83 5.72 -2.86 -8.07
CA GLU A 83 4.56 -3.55 -7.49
C GLU A 83 4.21 -3.06 -6.09
N ILE A 84 5.23 -2.88 -5.23
CA ILE A 84 5.07 -2.34 -3.88
C ILE A 84 4.48 -0.92 -3.94
N TRP A 85 4.99 -0.06 -4.82
CA TRP A 85 4.50 1.30 -4.99
C TRP A 85 3.11 1.36 -5.60
N ARG A 86 2.77 0.49 -6.56
CA ARG A 86 1.41 0.40 -7.12
C ARG A 86 0.38 0.10 -6.02
N LYS A 87 0.67 -0.88 -5.15
CA LYS A 87 -0.21 -1.18 -3.99
C LYS A 87 -0.23 -0.02 -2.99
N TYR A 88 0.91 0.62 -2.77
CA TYR A 88 1.00 1.72 -1.83
C TYR A 88 0.19 2.94 -2.28
N ILE A 89 0.29 3.32 -3.56
CA ILE A 89 -0.49 4.39 -4.19
C ILE A 89 -2.00 4.12 -4.06
N LEU A 90 -2.42 2.88 -4.31
CA LEU A 90 -3.80 2.45 -4.06
C LEU A 90 -4.19 2.74 -2.60
N ASN A 91 -3.37 2.34 -1.62
CA ASN A 91 -3.68 2.55 -0.21
C ASN A 91 -3.69 4.03 0.20
N CYS A 92 -2.80 4.86 -0.35
CA CYS A 92 -2.77 6.31 -0.12
C CYS A 92 -4.03 7.03 -0.62
N ALA A 93 -4.79 6.43 -1.54
CA ALA A 93 -6.10 6.93 -1.96
C ALA A 93 -7.24 6.17 -1.27
N PHE A 94 -7.33 4.85 -1.47
CA PHE A 94 -8.40 3.98 -0.98
C PHE A 94 -8.53 4.00 0.55
N ASN A 95 -7.46 3.65 1.28
CA ASN A 95 -7.55 3.52 2.74
C ASN A 95 -7.80 4.89 3.38
N VAL A 96 -7.10 5.90 2.87
CA VAL A 96 -7.15 7.28 3.36
C VAL A 96 -8.52 7.90 3.13
N MET A 97 -9.08 7.83 1.91
CA MET A 97 -10.37 8.45 1.59
C MET A 97 -11.55 7.74 2.26
N THR A 98 -11.52 6.41 2.31
CA THR A 98 -12.58 5.64 3.00
C THR A 98 -12.57 5.92 4.51
N ALA A 99 -11.40 6.11 5.13
CA ALA A 99 -11.30 6.51 6.53
C ALA A 99 -11.72 7.98 6.75
N PHE A 100 -11.28 8.90 5.88
CA PHE A 100 -11.51 10.34 6.05
C PHE A 100 -12.98 10.73 5.91
N TYR A 101 -13.67 10.15 4.94
CA TYR A 101 -15.09 10.42 4.69
C TYR A 101 -16.04 9.46 5.40
N ASP A 102 -15.51 8.41 6.03
CA ASP A 102 -16.27 7.24 6.48
C ASP A 102 -17.24 6.67 5.41
N ASN A 103 -16.80 6.69 4.16
CA ASN A 103 -17.57 6.22 3.01
C ASN A 103 -17.02 4.91 2.45
N THR A 104 -17.91 4.10 1.88
CA THR A 104 -17.55 2.98 0.99
C THR A 104 -17.03 3.48 -0.35
N ILE A 105 -16.37 2.62 -1.12
CA ILE A 105 -15.89 2.99 -2.47
C ILE A 105 -17.03 3.43 -3.39
N GLY A 106 -18.19 2.78 -3.34
CA GLY A 106 -19.35 3.16 -4.15
C GLY A 106 -19.82 4.58 -3.83
N GLU A 107 -19.82 4.97 -2.57
CA GLU A 107 -20.19 6.33 -2.15
C GLU A 107 -19.14 7.37 -2.55
N LEU A 108 -17.85 7.06 -2.40
CA LEU A 108 -16.76 7.92 -2.89
C LEU A 108 -16.85 8.13 -4.39
N ARG A 109 -17.18 7.08 -5.16
CA ARG A 109 -17.25 7.12 -6.63
C ARG A 109 -18.45 7.94 -7.14
N ARG A 110 -19.58 7.90 -6.45
CA ARG A 110 -20.81 8.61 -6.85
C ARG A 110 -20.76 10.11 -6.57
N ASP A 111 -19.94 10.56 -5.62
CA ASP A 111 -19.69 11.97 -5.35
C ASP A 111 -18.58 12.50 -6.27
N PRO A 112 -18.87 13.45 -7.19
CA PRO A 112 -17.88 13.94 -8.14
C PRO A 112 -16.64 14.57 -7.49
N VAL A 113 -16.83 15.25 -6.36
CA VAL A 113 -15.73 15.92 -5.65
C VAL A 113 -14.83 14.89 -4.99
N LYS A 114 -15.41 13.90 -4.29
CA LYS A 114 -14.64 12.83 -3.63
C LYS A 114 -13.92 11.96 -4.65
N ALA A 115 -14.56 11.67 -5.78
CA ALA A 115 -13.93 10.90 -6.84
C ALA A 115 -12.74 11.63 -7.47
N GLN A 116 -12.84 12.94 -7.68
CA GLN A 116 -11.72 13.76 -8.16
C GLN A 116 -10.58 13.82 -7.13
N GLN A 117 -10.90 13.94 -5.84
CA GLN A 117 -9.90 13.90 -4.77
C GLN A 117 -9.19 12.55 -4.71
N TYR A 118 -9.92 11.44 -4.85
CA TYR A 118 -9.31 10.10 -4.91
C TYR A 118 -8.26 10.03 -6.02
N GLU A 119 -8.62 10.41 -7.25
CA GLU A 119 -7.70 10.40 -8.38
C GLU A 119 -6.49 11.31 -8.15
N LYS A 120 -6.73 12.51 -7.58
CA LYS A 120 -5.65 13.42 -7.24
C LYS A 120 -4.68 12.84 -6.20
N LEU A 121 -5.17 12.13 -5.19
CA LEU A 121 -4.32 11.42 -4.22
C LEU A 121 -3.48 10.32 -4.88
N VAL A 122 -4.05 9.59 -5.86
CA VAL A 122 -3.28 8.60 -6.64
C VAL A 122 -2.12 9.29 -7.36
N TRP A 123 -2.39 10.39 -8.07
CA TRP A 123 -1.34 11.13 -8.80
C TRP A 123 -0.30 11.76 -7.88
N GLU A 124 -0.71 12.34 -6.74
CA GLU A 124 0.19 12.89 -5.75
C GLU A 124 1.10 11.80 -5.14
N ALA A 125 0.56 10.63 -4.79
CA ALA A 125 1.38 9.53 -4.28
C ALA A 125 2.35 8.99 -5.35
N ALA A 126 1.89 8.92 -6.61
CA ALA A 126 2.72 8.47 -7.72
C ALA A 126 3.89 9.41 -8.01
N SER A 127 3.70 10.72 -7.93
CA SER A 127 4.76 11.71 -8.18
C SER A 127 5.90 11.60 -7.17
N VAL A 128 5.61 11.25 -5.91
CA VAL A 128 6.62 10.97 -4.89
C VAL A 128 7.40 9.69 -5.21
N GLY A 129 6.70 8.62 -5.63
CA GLY A 129 7.35 7.38 -6.06
C GLY A 129 8.27 7.59 -7.27
N GLN A 130 7.83 8.37 -8.25
CA GLN A 130 8.64 8.75 -9.42
C GLN A 130 9.86 9.58 -9.01
N ALA A 131 9.69 10.57 -8.12
CA ALA A 131 10.81 11.36 -7.60
C ALA A 131 11.81 10.53 -6.77
N LYS A 132 11.36 9.41 -6.17
CA LYS A 132 12.23 8.44 -5.49
C LYS A 132 12.99 7.53 -6.47
N GLY A 133 12.68 7.58 -7.77
CA GLY A 133 13.34 6.77 -8.81
C GLY A 133 12.71 5.39 -8.99
N VAL A 134 11.43 5.23 -8.67
CA VAL A 134 10.66 4.03 -9.00
C VAL A 134 10.14 4.16 -10.42
N ALA A 135 10.22 3.10 -11.22
CA ALA A 135 9.80 3.08 -12.64
C ALA A 135 8.26 3.06 -12.81
N LEU A 136 7.55 3.99 -12.17
CA LEU A 136 6.11 4.15 -12.28
C LEU A 136 5.73 4.86 -13.58
N THR A 137 4.97 4.17 -14.43
CA THR A 137 4.43 4.70 -15.68
C THR A 137 3.00 5.21 -15.49
N ASP A 138 2.53 6.02 -16.44
CA ASP A 138 1.13 6.46 -16.47
C ASP A 138 0.16 5.28 -16.57
N GLU A 139 0.55 4.19 -17.24
CA GLU A 139 -0.23 2.95 -17.32
C GLU A 139 -0.50 2.37 -15.92
N HIS A 140 0.54 2.30 -15.07
CA HIS A 140 0.41 1.81 -13.70
C HIS A 140 -0.55 2.67 -12.87
N ILE A 141 -0.49 3.99 -13.06
CA ILE A 141 -1.30 4.96 -12.31
C ILE A 141 -2.76 4.90 -12.77
N ASN A 142 -2.97 4.87 -14.09
CA ASN A 142 -4.28 4.75 -14.71
C ASN A 142 -4.95 3.42 -14.35
N GLU A 143 -4.21 2.33 -14.17
CA GLU A 143 -4.78 1.06 -13.70
C GLU A 143 -5.36 1.17 -12.28
N VAL A 144 -4.69 1.90 -11.37
CA VAL A 144 -5.20 2.15 -10.01
C VAL A 144 -6.50 2.96 -10.07
N ILE A 145 -6.56 3.98 -10.93
CA ILE A 145 -7.76 4.79 -11.15
C ILE A 145 -8.88 3.96 -11.78
N HIS A 146 -8.56 3.14 -12.78
CA HIS A 146 -9.49 2.25 -13.45
C HIS A 146 -10.12 1.26 -12.44
N LYS A 147 -9.30 0.69 -11.54
CA LYS A 147 -9.81 -0.19 -10.47
C LYS A 147 -10.81 0.53 -9.57
N PHE A 148 -10.49 1.76 -9.16
CA PHE A 148 -11.44 2.60 -8.41
C PHE A 148 -12.73 2.86 -9.16
N ARG A 149 -12.67 3.19 -10.45
CA ARG A 149 -13.85 3.55 -11.26
C ARG A 149 -14.73 2.36 -11.64
N HIS A 150 -14.16 1.18 -11.87
CA HIS A 150 -14.86 0.11 -12.57
C HIS A 150 -14.77 -1.27 -11.92
N VAL A 151 -13.78 -1.53 -11.06
CA VAL A 151 -13.49 -2.90 -10.59
C VAL A 151 -13.86 -3.10 -9.13
N HIS A 152 -13.52 -2.14 -8.26
CA HIS A 152 -13.78 -2.29 -6.83
C HIS A 152 -15.28 -2.32 -6.53
N ALA A 153 -15.70 -3.29 -5.72
CA ALA A 153 -17.09 -3.43 -5.32
C ALA A 153 -17.59 -2.18 -4.56
N ASP A 154 -18.85 -1.83 -4.77
CA ASP A 154 -19.45 -0.62 -4.18
C ASP A 154 -19.42 -0.63 -2.66
N ASN A 155 -19.53 -1.80 -2.04
CA ASN A 155 -19.50 -1.98 -0.58
C ASN A 155 -18.08 -2.12 0.00
N ALA A 156 -17.02 -1.99 -0.80
CA ALA A 156 -15.65 -2.16 -0.34
C ALA A 156 -15.27 -1.07 0.68
N THR A 157 -14.59 -1.49 1.75
CA THR A 157 -14.10 -0.68 2.88
C THR A 157 -12.66 -1.04 3.22
N SER A 158 -11.92 -0.14 3.88
CA SER A 158 -10.51 -0.37 4.23
C SER A 158 -10.30 -0.80 5.69
N SER A 159 -9.12 -1.37 5.97
CA SER A 159 -8.67 -1.61 7.36
C SER A 159 -8.60 -0.32 8.15
N LEU A 160 -8.03 0.74 7.57
CA LEU A 160 -7.90 2.05 8.21
C LEU A 160 -9.27 2.64 8.58
N GLN A 161 -10.27 2.51 7.71
CA GLN A 161 -11.64 2.93 8.02
C GLN A 161 -12.22 2.16 9.21
N ARG A 162 -12.03 0.83 9.24
CA ARG A 162 -12.51 0.00 10.36
C ARG A 162 -11.83 0.40 11.66
N ASP A 163 -10.51 0.63 11.65
CA ASP A 163 -9.74 1.09 12.80
C ASP A 163 -10.25 2.45 13.31
N PHE A 164 -10.56 3.39 12.41
CA PHE A 164 -11.12 4.71 12.76
C PHE A 164 -12.53 4.61 13.37
N ARG A 165 -13.40 3.75 12.82
CA ARG A 165 -14.76 3.52 13.35
C ARG A 165 -14.76 3.02 14.79
N ILE A 166 -13.78 2.20 15.16
CA ILE A 166 -13.62 1.68 16.54
C ILE A 166 -12.68 2.53 17.39
N ARG A 167 -12.21 3.68 16.88
CA ARG A 167 -11.27 4.60 17.56
C ARG A 167 -10.00 3.90 18.06
N ARG A 168 -9.44 3.04 17.22
CA ARG A 168 -8.21 2.32 17.56
C ARG A 168 -7.05 3.32 17.63
N LYS A 169 -6.30 3.32 18.73
CA LYS A 169 -5.15 4.24 18.91
C LYS A 169 -3.99 3.97 17.96
N GLN A 170 -3.73 2.71 17.66
CA GLN A 170 -2.68 2.31 16.73
C GLN A 170 -3.32 1.94 15.40
N THR A 171 -3.11 2.78 14.38
CA THR A 171 -3.65 2.58 13.03
C THR A 171 -2.52 2.63 12.00
N GLU A 172 -2.81 2.26 10.76
CA GLU A 172 -1.88 2.38 9.63
C GLU A 172 -1.81 3.81 9.04
N LEU A 173 -2.34 4.83 9.73
CA LEU A 173 -2.33 6.22 9.26
C LEU A 173 -0.91 6.70 8.95
N GLU A 174 0.04 6.49 9.87
CA GLU A 174 1.43 6.88 9.69
C GLU A 174 2.11 6.10 8.55
N THR A 175 1.72 4.84 8.36
CA THR A 175 2.25 3.98 7.29
C THR A 175 1.89 4.51 5.91
N PHE A 176 0.70 5.08 5.72
CA PHE A 176 0.25 5.57 4.42
C PHE A 176 0.34 7.09 4.28
N SER A 177 -0.34 7.84 5.13
CA SER A 177 -0.41 9.31 5.04
C SER A 177 0.82 9.98 5.65
N GLY A 178 1.28 9.50 6.81
CA GLY A 178 2.47 10.06 7.46
C GLY A 178 3.74 9.88 6.62
N TYR A 179 3.96 8.67 6.10
CA TYR A 179 5.10 8.38 5.24
C TYR A 179 5.09 9.22 3.96
N ILE A 180 3.99 9.25 3.20
CA ILE A 180 3.98 9.97 1.90
C ILE A 180 4.24 11.47 2.09
N VAL A 181 3.67 12.10 3.13
CA VAL A 181 3.90 13.51 3.46
C VAL A 181 5.36 13.77 3.82
N LYS A 182 5.95 12.92 4.66
CA LYS A 182 7.35 13.02 5.05
C LYS A 182 8.29 12.84 3.85
N GLU A 183 8.01 11.86 3.01
CA GLU A 183 8.86 11.51 1.87
C GLU A 183 8.77 12.57 0.76
N ALA A 184 7.57 13.09 0.48
CA ALA A 184 7.40 14.21 -0.46
C ALA A 184 8.19 15.44 -0.02
N LYS A 185 8.12 15.79 1.27
CA LYS A 185 8.91 16.89 1.85
C LYS A 185 10.42 16.65 1.69
N ARG A 186 10.89 15.42 1.91
CA ARG A 186 12.30 15.04 1.75
C ARG A 186 12.77 15.19 0.29
N LEU A 187 11.91 14.88 -0.66
CA LEU A 187 12.19 14.92 -2.10
C LEU A 187 11.86 16.27 -2.76
N GLY A 188 11.24 17.21 -2.03
CA GLY A 188 10.80 18.50 -2.58
C GLY A 188 9.60 18.40 -3.53
N VAL A 189 8.77 17.36 -3.38
CA VAL A 189 7.57 17.12 -4.20
C VAL A 189 6.34 17.74 -3.52
N SER A 190 5.52 18.44 -4.28
CA SER A 190 4.28 19.06 -3.77
C SER A 190 3.11 18.08 -3.84
N ILE A 191 2.49 17.79 -2.68
CA ILE A 191 1.31 16.91 -2.55
C ILE A 191 0.22 17.52 -1.63
N PRO A 192 -0.30 18.70 -1.98
CA PRO A 192 -1.11 19.52 -1.08
C PRO A 192 -2.42 18.86 -0.64
N LEU A 193 -3.03 18.00 -1.47
CA LEU A 193 -4.25 17.30 -1.05
C LEU A 193 -3.92 16.23 -0.01
N SER A 194 -2.85 15.45 -0.23
CA SER A 194 -2.38 14.42 0.69
C SER A 194 -2.02 15.01 2.06
N GLU A 195 -1.33 16.15 2.07
CA GLU A 195 -1.04 16.91 3.31
C GLU A 195 -2.31 17.32 4.04
N LYS A 196 -3.28 17.90 3.31
CA LYS A 196 -4.55 18.34 3.89
C LYS A 196 -5.36 17.19 4.49
N ILE A 197 -5.48 16.08 3.77
CA ILE A 197 -6.25 14.91 4.24
C ILE A 197 -5.54 14.24 5.42
N TYR A 198 -4.21 14.16 5.39
CA TYR A 198 -3.42 13.65 6.51
C TYR A 198 -3.67 14.46 7.78
N GLN A 199 -3.61 15.79 7.69
CA GLN A 199 -3.87 16.68 8.83
C GLN A 199 -5.29 16.48 9.39
N GLY A 200 -6.30 16.38 8.52
CA GLY A 200 -7.67 16.13 8.98
C GLY A 200 -7.86 14.75 9.62
N LEU A 201 -7.18 13.70 9.15
CA LEU A 201 -7.18 12.39 9.80
C LEU A 201 -6.49 12.42 11.17
N MET A 202 -5.40 13.19 11.31
CA MET A 202 -4.75 13.40 12.61
C MET A 202 -5.69 14.06 13.62
N GLU A 203 -6.41 15.12 13.23
CA GLU A 203 -7.40 15.79 14.08
C GLU A 203 -8.57 14.88 14.49
N ILE A 204 -8.94 13.91 13.65
CA ILE A 204 -9.92 12.88 13.99
C ILE A 204 -9.31 11.90 15.00
N ALA A 205 -8.09 11.44 14.76
CA ALA A 205 -7.40 10.46 15.60
C ALA A 205 -7.05 10.99 17.00
N GLU A 206 -6.80 12.29 17.14
CA GLU A 206 -6.60 12.95 18.45
C GLU A 206 -7.80 12.84 19.39
N LYS A 207 -9.00 12.56 18.85
CA LYS A 207 -10.24 12.41 19.63
C LYS A 207 -10.51 10.97 20.07
N PHE A 208 -9.59 10.04 19.78
CA PHE A 208 -9.71 8.62 20.11
C PHE A 208 -9.35 8.29 21.56
#